data_AF-A0A7J2YUN1-F1
#
_entry.id   AF-A0A7J2YUN1-F1
#
_cell.length_a   1.000
_cell.length_b   1.000
_cell.length_c   1.000
_cell.angle_alpha   90.00
_cell.angle_beta   90.00
_cell.angle_gamma   90.00
#
_symmetry.space_group_name_H-M   'P 1'
#
loop_
_entity.id
_entity.type
_entity.pdbx_description
1 polymer ?
#
loop_
_entity_poly.entity_id
_entity_poly.type
_entity_poly.pdbx_seq_one_letter_code
_entity_poly.pdbx_strand_id
1 'polypeptide(L)'
;MSDSLVNSLGWEEDPPDGEILRSRTKLGQLRIWHFPRKGITQINGKDFAGPVHHPGLYILLHNQEKKVYVGESSDLRDRLDNHNRNPPKEIGNFDQIIAIGNGRDVNHSILTENSMRLYLEKAMIHILEDGGILTPINKMKEEPKMTAASETIGKRLQEELHFVLQKLGFAIKLIKSLVPIEVISDEALLTMLAAKGYRIEKTKRDQIILQDGTPIFVRPGTKPRKSEPGWHITLRSKPRELLNQEKGALAISRGYGYLIDAVTLKKWLGENLWPMKAGKEAIDVYADLDQEKLFYHTDYQPLDLKPFILTNLEKKIQ
;
A
#
# COMPACT_ATOMS: atom_id res chain seq x y z
N MET A 1 4.46 15.14 -1.41
CA MET A 1 5.40 15.41 -0.30
C MET A 1 5.78 14.12 0.47
N SER A 2 6.09 12.98 -0.17
CA SER A 2 6.45 11.76 0.59
C SER A 2 7.54 10.87 -0.02
N ASP A 3 8.03 11.14 -1.24
CA ASP A 3 9.28 10.52 -1.73
C ASP A 3 10.50 10.97 -0.92
N SER A 4 10.42 12.17 -0.32
CA SER A 4 11.46 12.64 0.58
C SER A 4 11.52 11.81 1.85
N LEU A 5 10.43 11.23 2.37
CA LEU A 5 10.42 10.63 3.71
C LEU A 5 11.08 9.23 3.74
N VAL A 6 10.73 8.33 2.80
CA VAL A 6 11.29 6.96 2.73
C VAL A 6 12.78 6.97 2.39
N ASN A 7 13.24 7.93 1.57
CA ASN A 7 14.68 8.14 1.33
C ASN A 7 15.35 9.04 2.40
N SER A 8 14.59 9.83 3.17
CA SER A 8 15.17 10.69 4.24
C SER A 8 15.53 9.92 5.50
N LEU A 9 14.82 8.85 5.85
CA LEU A 9 15.05 8.18 7.13
C LEU A 9 16.49 7.72 7.29
N GLY A 10 17.15 7.34 6.18
CA GLY A 10 18.51 6.83 6.18
C GLY A 10 18.60 5.47 6.89
N TRP A 11 19.62 4.70 6.54
CA TRP A 11 19.87 3.37 7.11
C TRP A 11 21.32 3.27 7.56
N GLU A 12 21.55 2.67 8.71
CA GLU A 12 22.86 2.41 9.25
C GLU A 12 22.88 1.01 9.85
N GLU A 13 23.94 0.27 9.54
CA GLU A 13 24.20 -1.05 10.11
C GLU A 13 25.51 -0.97 10.88
N ASP A 14 25.49 -1.46 12.12
CA ASP A 14 26.72 -1.60 12.90
C ASP A 14 27.53 -2.80 12.34
N PRO A 15 28.86 -2.82 12.56
CA PRO A 15 29.65 -4.00 12.23
C PRO A 15 29.06 -5.28 12.85
N PRO A 16 28.97 -6.40 12.10
CA PRO A 16 28.39 -7.63 12.61
C PRO A 16 29.11 -8.17 13.86
N ASP A 17 28.33 -8.63 14.85
CA ASP A 17 28.83 -9.34 16.04
C ASP A 17 28.46 -10.82 15.91
N GLY A 18 29.28 -11.57 15.15
CA GLY A 18 28.96 -12.94 14.75
C GLY A 18 27.78 -12.98 13.77
N GLU A 19 26.75 -13.77 14.08
CA GLU A 19 25.51 -13.86 13.29
C GLU A 19 24.45 -12.80 13.71
N ILE A 20 24.82 -11.85 14.56
CA ILE A 20 23.92 -10.79 15.03
C ILE A 20 24.19 -9.52 14.24
N LEU A 21 23.15 -9.05 13.54
CA LEU A 21 23.12 -7.79 12.83
C LEU A 21 22.35 -6.77 13.64
N ARG A 22 22.92 -5.57 13.77
CA ARG A 22 22.28 -4.42 14.41
C ARG A 22 22.15 -3.31 13.40
N SER A 23 20.97 -2.72 13.32
CA SER A 23 20.72 -1.63 12.41
C SER A 23 19.74 -0.62 12.99
N ARG A 24 19.73 0.56 12.38
CA ARG A 24 18.87 1.67 12.79
C ARG A 24 18.48 2.55 11.61
N THR A 25 17.36 3.21 11.76
CA THR A 25 17.02 4.38 10.95
C THR A 25 17.84 5.58 11.45
N LYS A 26 18.43 6.37 10.53
CA LYS A 26 19.31 7.49 10.92
C LYS A 26 18.54 8.70 11.46
N LEU A 27 17.40 9.01 10.85
CA LEU A 27 16.52 10.13 11.20
C LEU A 27 15.20 9.64 11.86
N GLY A 28 15.10 8.35 12.11
CA GLY A 28 13.95 7.73 12.76
C GLY A 28 14.22 7.39 14.23
N GLN A 29 13.36 6.56 14.81
CA GLN A 29 13.42 6.14 16.20
C GLN A 29 13.74 4.65 16.36
N LEU A 30 13.61 3.84 15.29
CA LEU A 30 13.66 2.39 15.35
C LEU A 30 15.10 1.86 15.27
N ARG A 31 15.35 0.88 16.13
CA ARG A 31 16.53 0.03 16.18
C ARG A 31 16.10 -1.42 15.99
N ILE A 32 16.95 -2.16 15.30
CA ILE A 32 16.67 -3.52 14.87
C ILE A 32 17.83 -4.40 15.31
N TRP A 33 17.48 -5.57 15.83
CA TRP A 33 18.40 -6.67 16.08
C TRP A 33 17.91 -7.88 15.28
N HIS A 34 18.70 -8.33 14.31
CA HIS A 34 18.42 -9.52 13.52
C HIS A 34 19.45 -10.61 13.83
N PHE A 35 18.97 -11.75 14.32
CA PHE A 35 19.85 -12.80 14.85
C PHE A 35 19.20 -14.18 14.78
N PRO A 36 20.00 -15.27 14.79
CA PRO A 36 19.48 -16.62 14.90
C PRO A 36 18.88 -16.87 16.30
N ARG A 37 17.98 -17.84 16.44
CA ARG A 37 17.41 -18.22 17.75
C ARG A 37 18.46 -18.52 18.82
N LYS A 38 19.58 -19.16 18.44
CA LYS A 38 20.72 -19.42 19.35
C LYS A 38 21.38 -18.14 19.91
N GLY A 39 21.13 -16.98 19.29
CA GLY A 39 21.65 -15.68 19.69
C GLY A 39 20.87 -14.97 20.80
N ILE A 40 19.71 -15.50 21.25
CA ILE A 40 18.88 -14.85 22.28
C ILE A 40 19.68 -14.50 23.54
N THR A 41 20.47 -15.46 24.06
CA THR A 41 21.25 -15.24 25.29
C THR A 41 22.26 -14.10 25.13
N GLN A 42 22.86 -13.94 23.95
CA GLN A 42 23.80 -12.86 23.68
C GLN A 42 23.09 -11.51 23.60
N ILE A 43 21.95 -11.42 22.90
CA ILE A 43 21.13 -10.20 22.84
C ILE A 43 20.65 -9.79 24.23
N ASN A 44 20.12 -10.74 25.01
CA ASN A 44 19.63 -10.47 26.37
C ASN A 44 20.75 -10.09 27.35
N GLY A 45 21.97 -10.62 27.13
CA GLY A 45 23.13 -10.33 27.99
C GLY A 45 23.90 -9.06 27.61
N LYS A 46 23.75 -8.53 26.39
CA LYS A 46 24.46 -7.34 25.91
C LYS A 46 23.53 -6.15 25.66
N ASP A 47 22.48 -6.36 24.88
CA ASP A 47 21.64 -5.29 24.33
C ASP A 47 20.43 -4.97 25.22
N PHE A 48 19.84 -5.99 25.86
CA PHE A 48 18.73 -5.86 26.81
C PHE A 48 19.14 -6.18 28.25
N ALA A 49 20.41 -5.92 28.56
CA ALA A 49 21.02 -6.27 29.84
C ALA A 49 20.49 -5.40 31.00
N GLY A 50 20.51 -5.97 32.19
CA GLY A 50 20.10 -5.29 33.43
C GLY A 50 18.65 -5.55 33.82
N PRO A 51 18.15 -4.87 34.88
CA PRO A 51 16.84 -5.14 35.46
C PRO A 51 15.69 -4.38 34.80
N VAL A 52 15.97 -3.54 33.78
CA VAL A 52 14.98 -2.63 33.22
C VAL A 52 14.36 -3.22 31.96
N HIS A 53 13.04 -3.13 31.84
CA HIS A 53 12.31 -3.70 30.71
C HIS A 53 12.53 -2.89 29.42
N HIS A 54 12.61 -3.60 28.30
CA HIS A 54 12.75 -3.01 26.97
C HIS A 54 11.51 -3.29 26.12
N PRO A 55 10.56 -2.34 26.01
CA PRO A 55 9.36 -2.56 25.22
C PRO A 55 9.64 -2.49 23.72
N GLY A 56 8.94 -3.32 22.94
CA GLY A 56 9.09 -3.33 21.49
C GLY A 56 8.26 -4.39 20.77
N LEU A 57 8.64 -4.63 19.53
CA LEU A 57 8.03 -5.58 18.61
C LEU A 57 9.04 -6.68 18.27
N TYR A 58 8.56 -7.82 17.81
CA TYR A 58 9.42 -8.87 17.28
C TYR A 58 8.76 -9.66 16.16
N ILE A 59 9.61 -10.27 15.34
CA ILE A 59 9.24 -11.26 14.34
C ILE A 59 10.03 -12.53 14.64
N LEU A 60 9.34 -13.65 14.78
CA LEU A 60 9.93 -14.98 14.74
C LEU A 60 9.79 -15.52 13.32
N LEU A 61 10.88 -15.95 12.71
CA LEU A 61 10.93 -16.36 11.31
C LEU A 61 11.27 -17.84 11.19
N HIS A 62 10.42 -18.59 10.48
CA HIS A 62 10.69 -19.93 10.02
C HIS A 62 11.10 -19.86 8.54
N ASN A 63 12.40 -19.97 8.28
CA ASN A 63 13.01 -19.70 6.98
C ASN A 63 12.52 -20.65 5.88
N GLN A 64 12.45 -21.95 6.17
CA GLN A 64 12.05 -22.97 5.20
C GLN A 64 10.62 -22.77 4.70
N GLU A 65 9.67 -22.49 5.60
CA GLU A 65 8.26 -22.32 5.26
C GLU A 65 7.89 -20.86 4.93
N LYS A 66 8.84 -19.92 5.06
CA LYS A 66 8.63 -18.47 4.94
C LYS A 66 7.46 -17.96 5.80
N LYS A 67 7.25 -18.60 6.95
CA LYS A 67 6.22 -18.24 7.92
C LYS A 67 6.80 -17.31 8.97
N VAL A 68 5.99 -16.34 9.39
CA VAL A 68 6.36 -15.42 10.45
C VAL A 68 5.29 -15.32 11.53
N TYR A 69 5.75 -15.23 12.77
CA TYR A 69 4.94 -14.85 13.91
C TYR A 69 5.38 -13.46 14.33
N VAL A 70 4.42 -12.54 14.35
CA VAL A 70 4.62 -11.14 14.71
C VAL A 70 4.08 -10.94 16.11
N GLY A 71 4.79 -10.24 16.98
CA GLY A 71 4.26 -9.94 18.30
C GLY A 71 4.84 -8.68 18.93
N GLU A 72 4.25 -8.28 20.04
CA GLU A 72 4.73 -7.19 20.89
C GLU A 72 5.08 -7.66 22.30
N SER A 73 5.86 -6.85 23.01
CA SER A 73 6.10 -7.05 24.43
C SER A 73 6.41 -5.74 25.14
N SER A 74 5.97 -5.61 26.38
CA SER A 74 6.50 -4.59 27.31
C SER A 74 7.93 -4.88 27.75
N ASP A 75 8.35 -6.15 27.63
CA ASP A 75 9.72 -6.59 27.85
C ASP A 75 10.13 -7.61 26.79
N LEU A 76 10.97 -7.20 25.85
CA LEU A 76 11.52 -8.05 24.81
C LEU A 76 12.41 -9.14 25.38
N ARG A 77 13.17 -8.87 26.46
CA ARG A 77 14.10 -9.84 27.03
C ARG A 77 13.36 -11.08 27.51
N ASP A 78 12.41 -10.87 28.43
CA ASP A 78 11.61 -11.94 29.02
C ASP A 78 10.78 -12.68 27.97
N ARG A 79 10.22 -11.94 26.99
CA ARG A 79 9.44 -12.52 25.91
C ARG A 79 10.27 -13.45 25.03
N LEU A 80 11.46 -13.03 24.63
CA LEU A 80 12.35 -13.82 23.79
C LEU A 80 12.90 -15.03 24.54
N ASP A 81 13.24 -14.89 25.83
CA ASP A 81 13.63 -16.03 26.67
C ASP A 81 12.49 -17.04 26.86
N ASN A 82 11.25 -16.57 26.96
CA ASN A 82 10.09 -17.45 26.98
C ASN A 82 9.93 -18.18 25.63
N HIS A 83 9.98 -17.47 24.50
CA HIS A 83 9.87 -18.09 23.17
C HIS A 83 11.01 -19.06 22.87
N ASN A 84 12.19 -18.85 23.44
CA ASN A 84 13.29 -19.81 23.31
C ASN A 84 12.96 -21.15 23.97
N ARG A 85 12.26 -21.13 25.12
CA ARG A 85 11.90 -22.33 25.88
C ARG A 85 10.58 -22.93 25.39
N ASN A 86 9.63 -22.07 25.07
CA ASN A 86 8.24 -22.39 24.74
C ASN A 86 7.82 -21.60 23.48
N PRO A 87 8.24 -22.03 22.28
CA PRO A 87 7.84 -21.36 21.04
C PRO A 87 6.30 -21.31 20.90
N PRO A 88 5.73 -20.26 20.26
CA PRO A 88 4.31 -20.23 19.94
C PRO A 88 3.92 -21.45 19.10
N LYS A 89 2.79 -22.08 19.44
CA LYS A 89 2.32 -23.30 18.76
C LYS A 89 2.11 -23.09 17.26
N GLU A 90 1.72 -21.87 16.89
CA GLU A 90 1.42 -21.47 15.54
C GLU A 90 2.67 -21.53 14.65
N ILE A 91 3.84 -21.10 15.15
CA ILE A 91 5.09 -21.09 14.38
C ILE A 91 5.96 -22.32 14.61
N GLY A 92 5.82 -22.97 15.77
CA GLY A 92 6.65 -24.10 16.14
C GLY A 92 8.13 -23.70 16.20
N ASN A 93 8.99 -24.47 15.52
CA ASN A 93 10.43 -24.25 15.55
C ASN A 93 10.84 -23.12 14.58
N PHE A 94 11.08 -21.92 15.11
CA PHE A 94 11.60 -20.80 14.33
C PHE A 94 13.13 -20.74 14.34
N ASP A 95 13.70 -20.18 13.26
CA ASP A 95 15.13 -20.16 12.97
C ASP A 95 15.78 -18.82 13.39
N GLN A 96 15.08 -17.73 13.10
CA GLN A 96 15.59 -16.36 13.26
C GLN A 96 14.61 -15.47 14.00
N ILE A 97 15.15 -14.40 14.55
CA ILE A 97 14.44 -13.38 15.30
C ILE A 97 14.83 -12.02 14.78
N ILE A 98 13.83 -11.17 14.63
CA ILE A 98 14.01 -9.75 14.41
C ILE A 98 13.34 -9.05 15.57
N ALA A 99 14.12 -8.45 16.46
CA ALA A 99 13.61 -7.60 17.52
C ALA A 99 13.67 -6.14 17.05
N ILE A 100 12.59 -5.38 17.29
CA ILE A 100 12.46 -3.99 16.88
C ILE A 100 12.08 -3.17 18.12
N GLY A 101 12.89 -2.16 18.44
CA GLY A 101 12.65 -1.26 19.55
C GLY A 101 13.16 0.13 19.22
N ASN A 102 13.31 1.01 20.21
CA ASN A 102 13.96 2.32 20.03
C ASN A 102 15.27 2.45 20.83
N GLY A 103 15.76 1.33 21.39
CA GLY A 103 16.98 1.29 22.21
C GLY A 103 16.87 1.97 23.57
N ARG A 104 15.64 2.26 24.03
CA ARG A 104 15.36 2.86 25.33
C ARG A 104 14.63 1.87 26.23
N ASP A 105 14.80 2.06 27.53
CA ASP A 105 14.03 1.34 28.53
C ASP A 105 12.57 1.82 28.62
N VAL A 106 11.76 1.12 29.42
CA VAL A 106 10.34 1.41 29.62
C VAL A 106 10.05 2.83 30.14
N ASN A 107 10.99 3.50 30.81
CA ASN A 107 10.76 4.85 31.33
C ASN A 107 10.92 5.93 30.26
N HIS A 108 11.65 5.63 29.19
CA HIS A 108 11.98 6.60 28.14
C HIS A 108 11.53 6.19 26.74
N SER A 109 10.92 5.00 26.61
CA SER A 109 10.52 4.46 25.32
C SER A 109 9.19 5.06 24.84
N ILE A 110 9.15 5.39 23.55
CA ILE A 110 7.91 5.74 22.86
C ILE A 110 6.99 4.51 22.68
N LEU A 111 7.53 3.32 22.87
CA LEU A 111 6.83 2.04 22.77
C LEU A 111 6.32 1.56 24.13
N THR A 112 6.35 2.38 25.18
CA THR A 112 5.85 1.98 26.51
C THR A 112 4.33 1.78 26.55
N GLU A 113 3.58 2.54 25.74
CA GLU A 113 2.12 2.41 25.67
C GLU A 113 1.71 1.12 24.96
N ASN A 114 0.88 0.29 25.60
CA ASN A 114 0.42 -0.98 25.03
C ASN A 114 -0.36 -0.79 23.72
N SER A 115 -1.24 0.22 23.67
CA SER A 115 -2.04 0.54 22.49
C SER A 115 -1.16 0.82 21.26
N MET A 116 -0.05 1.55 21.45
CA MET A 116 0.94 1.85 20.42
C MET A 116 1.60 0.57 19.89
N ARG A 117 2.04 -0.32 20.79
CA ARG A 117 2.68 -1.57 20.36
C ARG A 117 1.73 -2.48 19.62
N LEU A 118 0.50 -2.64 20.11
CA LEU A 118 -0.55 -3.39 19.41
C LEU A 118 -0.86 -2.78 18.04
N TYR A 119 -0.90 -1.45 17.94
CA TYR A 119 -1.13 -0.77 16.66
C TYR A 119 -0.02 -1.08 15.65
N LEU A 120 1.24 -1.03 16.09
CA LEU A 120 2.39 -1.33 15.24
C LEU A 120 2.52 -2.82 14.92
N GLU A 121 2.16 -3.72 15.84
CA GLU A 121 2.06 -5.16 15.57
C GLU A 121 1.06 -5.42 14.43
N LYS A 122 -0.15 -4.83 14.53
CA LYS A 122 -1.16 -4.90 13.47
C LYS A 122 -0.61 -4.36 12.16
N ALA A 123 0.01 -3.18 12.17
CA ALA A 123 0.60 -2.58 10.98
C ALA A 123 1.67 -3.48 10.34
N MET A 124 2.55 -4.09 11.15
CA MET A 124 3.58 -5.02 10.69
C MET A 124 2.99 -6.25 9.99
N ILE A 125 1.94 -6.84 10.56
CA ILE A 125 1.21 -7.96 9.95
C ILE A 125 0.67 -7.55 8.57
N HIS A 126 0.01 -6.38 8.46
CA HIS A 126 -0.53 -5.92 7.18
C HIS A 126 0.56 -5.66 6.15
N ILE A 127 1.67 -5.03 6.55
CA ILE A 127 2.81 -4.76 5.66
C ILE A 127 3.39 -6.08 5.12
N LEU A 128 3.52 -7.10 5.97
CA LEU A 128 4.03 -8.41 5.57
C LEU A 128 3.05 -9.17 4.67
N GLU A 129 1.74 -9.14 4.99
CA GLU A 129 0.68 -9.71 4.16
C GLU A 129 0.66 -9.06 2.76
N ASP A 130 0.72 -7.73 2.71
CA ASP A 130 0.72 -6.96 1.46
C ASP A 130 2.02 -7.17 0.66
N GLY A 131 3.14 -7.40 1.34
CA GLY A 131 4.42 -7.70 0.71
C GLY A 131 4.48 -9.08 0.04
N GLY A 132 3.74 -10.07 0.54
CA GLY A 132 3.64 -11.42 -0.06
C GLY A 132 4.91 -12.28 -0.02
N ILE A 133 6.02 -11.78 0.55
CA ILE A 133 7.30 -12.49 0.66
C ILE A 133 7.27 -13.50 1.83
N LEU A 134 6.70 -13.07 2.96
CA LEU A 134 6.54 -13.84 4.18
C LEU A 134 5.06 -13.97 4.50
N THR A 135 4.67 -15.07 5.13
CA THR A 135 3.27 -15.34 5.51
C THR A 135 3.09 -15.17 7.02
N PRO A 136 2.46 -14.09 7.49
CA PRO A 136 2.06 -13.96 8.90
C PRO A 136 1.04 -15.04 9.27
N ILE A 137 1.30 -15.74 10.36
CA ILE A 137 0.45 -16.86 10.81
C ILE A 137 -0.46 -16.48 11.98
N ASN A 138 -0.18 -15.37 12.64
CA ASN A 138 -1.01 -14.83 13.71
C ASN A 138 -1.77 -13.61 13.22
N LYS A 139 -2.93 -13.36 13.85
CA LYS A 139 -3.77 -12.19 13.60
C LYS A 139 -4.00 -11.45 14.89
N MET A 140 -4.01 -10.12 14.79
CA MET A 140 -4.47 -9.26 15.86
C MET A 140 -5.98 -9.40 16.04
N LYS A 141 -6.42 -9.56 17.29
CA LYS A 141 -7.83 -9.83 17.62
C LYS A 141 -8.67 -8.56 17.73
N GLU A 142 -8.09 -7.44 18.14
CA GLU A 142 -8.81 -6.19 18.41
C GLU A 142 -8.03 -4.96 17.93
N GLU A 143 -8.77 -3.89 17.62
CA GLU A 143 -8.20 -2.61 17.22
C GLU A 143 -7.89 -1.77 18.47
N PRO A 144 -6.61 -1.39 18.70
CA PRO A 144 -6.25 -0.65 19.90
C PRO A 144 -6.85 0.75 19.86
N LYS A 145 -7.43 1.18 20.99
CA LYS A 145 -7.91 2.56 21.15
C LYS A 145 -6.72 3.46 21.48
N MET A 146 -6.45 4.44 20.62
CA MET A 146 -5.36 5.39 20.78
C MET A 146 -5.91 6.82 20.93
N THR A 147 -5.16 7.69 21.60
CA THR A 147 -5.46 9.14 21.59
C THR A 147 -5.05 9.74 20.25
N ALA A 148 -5.64 10.88 19.84
CA ALA A 148 -5.27 11.55 18.59
C ALA A 148 -3.77 11.91 18.50
N ALA A 149 -3.13 12.22 19.65
CA ALA A 149 -1.70 12.45 19.73
C ALA A 149 -0.92 11.15 19.48
N SER A 150 -1.29 10.05 20.15
CA SER A 150 -0.69 8.74 19.95
C SER A 150 -0.89 8.25 18.51
N GLU A 151 -2.03 8.51 17.86
CA GLU A 151 -2.27 8.13 16.46
C GLU A 151 -1.31 8.80 15.49
N THR A 152 -1.00 10.08 15.71
CA THR A 152 -0.06 10.83 14.85
C THR A 152 1.34 10.23 14.93
N ILE A 153 1.78 9.90 16.16
CA ILE A 153 3.06 9.22 16.40
C ILE A 153 3.04 7.81 15.78
N GLY A 154 1.95 7.07 15.99
CA GLY A 154 1.75 5.72 15.47
C GLY A 154 1.87 5.67 13.95
N LYS A 155 1.21 6.60 13.24
CA LYS A 155 1.32 6.70 11.77
C LYS A 155 2.76 6.92 11.31
N ARG A 156 3.50 7.82 11.97
CA ARG A 156 4.91 8.05 11.64
C ARG A 156 5.78 6.82 11.88
N LEU A 157 5.57 6.13 13.02
CA LEU A 157 6.26 4.88 13.33
C LEU A 157 5.87 3.75 12.37
N GLN A 158 4.63 3.72 11.89
CA GLN A 158 4.19 2.77 10.85
C GLN A 158 4.93 3.01 9.52
N GLU A 159 5.07 4.27 9.08
CA GLU A 159 5.84 4.60 7.88
C GLU A 159 7.32 4.19 8.03
N GLU A 160 7.88 4.43 9.22
CA GLU A 160 9.23 4.01 9.55
C GLU A 160 9.38 2.49 9.58
N LEU A 161 8.42 1.78 10.19
CA LEU A 161 8.40 0.31 10.25
C LEU A 161 8.32 -0.31 8.86
N HIS A 162 7.53 0.29 7.97
CA HIS A 162 7.46 -0.11 6.58
C HIS A 162 8.81 0.05 5.87
N PHE A 163 9.53 1.16 6.09
CA PHE A 163 10.89 1.34 5.58
C PHE A 163 11.87 0.28 6.15
N VAL A 164 11.78 -0.02 7.46
CA VAL A 164 12.59 -1.07 8.09
C VAL A 164 12.35 -2.43 7.40
N LEU A 165 11.09 -2.82 7.22
CA LEU A 165 10.75 -4.11 6.62
C LEU A 165 11.18 -4.20 5.14
N GLN A 166 11.20 -3.08 4.41
CA GLN A 166 11.79 -3.03 3.07
C GLN A 166 13.31 -3.24 3.10
N LYS A 167 14.02 -2.60 4.04
CA LYS A 167 15.48 -2.74 4.16
C LYS A 167 15.90 -4.16 4.53
N LEU A 168 15.09 -4.84 5.33
CA LEU A 168 15.27 -6.26 5.64
C LEU A 168 14.85 -7.20 4.49
N GLY A 169 14.27 -6.68 3.41
CA GLY A 169 13.79 -7.48 2.28
C GLY A 169 12.51 -8.28 2.58
N PHE A 170 11.76 -7.91 3.63
CA PHE A 170 10.53 -8.59 4.05
C PHE A 170 9.27 -7.97 3.45
N ALA A 171 9.36 -6.72 3.00
CA ALA A 171 8.30 -6.03 2.28
C ALA A 171 8.82 -5.53 0.92
N ILE A 172 7.96 -5.62 -0.09
CA ILE A 172 8.21 -4.96 -1.38
C ILE A 172 8.11 -3.45 -1.14
N LYS A 173 8.91 -2.66 -1.87
CA LYS A 173 8.77 -1.21 -1.84
C LYS A 173 7.33 -0.85 -2.21
N LEU A 174 6.48 -0.38 -1.27
CA LEU A 174 5.25 0.31 -1.67
C LEU A 174 5.70 1.51 -2.47
N ILE A 175 5.64 1.39 -3.79
CA ILE A 175 5.56 2.55 -4.66
C ILE A 175 4.22 3.15 -4.25
N LYS A 176 4.26 4.14 -3.37
CA LYS A 176 3.06 4.91 -3.05
C LYS A 176 2.60 5.47 -4.40
N SER A 177 1.33 5.26 -4.71
CA SER A 177 0.78 5.59 -6.01
C SER A 177 1.30 6.96 -6.46
N LEU A 178 2.00 7.00 -7.60
CA LEU A 178 2.61 8.22 -8.14
C LEU A 178 1.53 9.26 -8.47
N VAL A 179 0.29 8.80 -8.54
CA VAL A 179 -0.85 9.53 -9.03
C VAL A 179 -1.89 9.67 -7.90
N PRO A 180 -2.55 10.84 -7.73
CA PRO A 180 -3.59 11.02 -6.73
C PRO A 180 -4.70 9.97 -6.85
N ILE A 181 -4.98 9.24 -5.76
CA ILE A 181 -6.00 8.19 -5.78
C ILE A 181 -7.38 8.74 -5.47
N GLU A 182 -7.53 10.00 -5.05
CA GLU A 182 -8.81 10.61 -4.77
C GLU A 182 -9.64 10.81 -6.04
N VAL A 183 -10.97 10.75 -5.88
CA VAL A 183 -11.89 11.06 -6.98
C VAL A 183 -11.80 12.55 -7.28
N ILE A 184 -11.61 12.90 -8.55
CA ILE A 184 -11.64 14.28 -9.03
C ILE A 184 -13.08 14.78 -8.90
N SER A 185 -13.28 15.91 -8.22
CA SER A 185 -14.61 16.51 -8.08
C SER A 185 -15.19 16.91 -9.44
N ASP A 186 -16.51 16.93 -9.55
CA ASP A 186 -17.20 17.32 -10.80
C ASP A 186 -16.74 18.72 -11.27
N GLU A 187 -16.62 19.68 -10.36
CA GLU A 187 -16.13 21.04 -10.65
C GLU A 187 -14.71 21.05 -11.24
N ALA A 188 -13.80 20.26 -10.65
CA ALA A 188 -12.44 20.15 -11.14
C ALA A 188 -12.39 19.47 -12.51
N LEU A 189 -13.18 18.42 -12.73
CA LEU A 189 -13.27 17.73 -14.02
C LEU A 189 -13.82 18.65 -15.12
N LEU A 190 -14.88 19.43 -14.84
CA LEU A 190 -15.42 20.40 -15.78
C LEU A 190 -14.39 21.47 -16.17
N THR A 191 -13.60 21.93 -15.18
CA THR A 191 -12.50 22.89 -15.40
C THR A 191 -11.43 22.29 -16.33
N MET A 192 -11.04 21.03 -16.11
CA MET A 192 -10.06 20.34 -16.95
C MET A 192 -10.57 20.16 -18.40
N LEU A 193 -11.84 19.78 -18.57
CA LEU A 193 -12.46 19.65 -19.90
C LEU A 193 -12.49 21.00 -20.63
N ALA A 194 -12.92 22.06 -19.96
CA ALA A 194 -12.92 23.41 -20.52
C ALA A 194 -11.50 23.86 -20.92
N ALA A 195 -10.48 23.55 -20.11
CA ALA A 195 -9.09 23.87 -20.40
C ALA A 195 -8.55 23.13 -21.65
N LYS A 196 -9.11 21.97 -22.00
CA LYS A 196 -8.83 21.25 -23.25
C LYS A 196 -9.71 21.71 -24.43
N GLY A 197 -10.54 22.74 -24.25
CA GLY A 197 -11.36 23.33 -25.30
C GLY A 197 -12.76 22.73 -25.45
N TYR A 198 -13.15 21.78 -24.59
CA TYR A 198 -14.49 21.21 -24.64
C TYR A 198 -15.54 22.19 -24.10
N ARG A 199 -16.66 22.31 -24.82
CA ARG A 199 -17.78 23.16 -24.42
C ARG A 199 -18.90 22.31 -23.84
N ILE A 200 -19.19 22.50 -22.56
CA ILE A 200 -20.19 21.73 -21.83
C ILE A 200 -21.58 22.34 -22.04
N GLU A 201 -22.57 21.51 -22.38
CA GLU A 201 -23.98 21.89 -22.47
C GLU A 201 -24.71 21.62 -21.15
N LYS A 202 -24.57 20.39 -20.62
CA LYS A 202 -25.23 19.96 -19.39
C LYS A 202 -24.52 18.81 -18.72
N THR A 203 -24.69 18.70 -17.40
CA THR A 203 -24.21 17.58 -16.59
C THR A 203 -25.38 16.70 -16.14
N LYS A 204 -25.09 15.41 -16.00
CA LYS A 204 -25.96 14.39 -15.41
C LYS A 204 -25.13 13.60 -14.40
N ARG A 205 -25.79 12.80 -13.57
CA ARG A 205 -25.15 12.02 -12.47
C ARG A 205 -23.88 11.28 -12.88
N ASP A 206 -23.80 10.75 -14.10
CA ASP A 206 -22.66 9.98 -14.56
C ASP A 206 -22.20 10.34 -15.99
N GLN A 207 -22.67 11.47 -16.50
CA GLN A 207 -22.45 11.90 -17.88
C GLN A 207 -22.30 13.42 -17.97
N ILE A 208 -21.41 13.87 -18.84
CA ILE A 208 -21.30 15.26 -19.26
C ILE A 208 -21.67 15.30 -20.75
N ILE A 209 -22.59 16.17 -21.13
CA ILE A 209 -22.99 16.35 -22.52
C ILE A 209 -22.33 17.62 -23.04
N LEU A 210 -21.59 17.49 -24.13
CA LEU A 210 -20.97 18.60 -24.83
C LEU A 210 -21.98 19.31 -25.75
N GLN A 211 -21.69 20.55 -26.16
CA GLN A 211 -22.57 21.36 -27.03
C GLN A 211 -22.86 20.73 -28.40
N ASP A 212 -21.98 19.85 -28.89
CA ASP A 212 -22.18 19.08 -30.12
C ASP A 212 -23.04 17.82 -29.90
N GLY A 213 -23.56 17.62 -28.67
CA GLY A 213 -24.34 16.45 -28.26
C GLY A 213 -23.49 15.25 -27.85
N THR A 214 -22.15 15.33 -27.91
CA THR A 214 -21.26 14.22 -27.58
C THR A 214 -21.32 13.89 -26.08
N PRO A 215 -21.64 12.63 -25.69
CA PRO A 215 -21.67 12.24 -24.29
C PRO A 215 -20.29 11.79 -23.78
N ILE A 216 -19.86 12.33 -22.64
CA ILE A 216 -18.70 11.87 -21.88
C ILE A 216 -19.22 11.09 -20.67
N PHE A 217 -18.88 9.80 -20.57
CA PHE A 217 -19.27 8.92 -19.47
C PHE A 217 -18.24 9.01 -18.34
N VAL A 218 -18.63 9.51 -17.18
CA VAL A 218 -17.72 9.74 -16.05
C VAL A 218 -17.69 8.50 -15.14
N ARG A 219 -16.49 7.93 -14.96
CA ARG A 219 -16.26 6.70 -14.19
C ARG A 219 -14.99 6.82 -13.34
N PRO A 220 -15.10 7.07 -12.02
CA PRO A 220 -13.92 7.12 -11.14
C PRO A 220 -13.31 5.75 -10.82
N GLY A 221 -14.02 4.66 -11.11
CA GLY A 221 -13.67 3.31 -10.71
C GLY A 221 -13.87 3.04 -9.21
N THR A 222 -14.12 1.78 -8.86
CA THR A 222 -14.21 1.28 -7.48
C THR A 222 -12.87 0.72 -7.01
N LYS A 223 -12.65 0.70 -5.69
CA LYS A 223 -11.40 0.25 -5.08
C LYS A 223 -11.04 -1.14 -5.60
N PRO A 224 -9.79 -1.36 -6.06
CA PRO A 224 -9.35 -2.66 -6.54
C PRO A 224 -9.50 -3.73 -5.46
N ARG A 225 -9.93 -4.92 -5.87
CA ARG A 225 -9.86 -6.14 -5.06
C ARG A 225 -8.44 -6.72 -5.13
N LYS A 226 -8.09 -7.62 -4.19
CA LYS A 226 -6.76 -8.26 -4.13
C LYS A 226 -6.33 -8.94 -5.43
N SER A 227 -7.27 -9.38 -6.27
CA SER A 227 -7.03 -10.07 -7.53
C SER A 227 -7.08 -9.18 -8.77
N GLU A 228 -7.32 -7.87 -8.61
CA GLU A 228 -7.53 -6.95 -9.73
C GLU A 228 -6.28 -6.08 -9.97
N PRO A 229 -5.90 -5.84 -11.23
CA PRO A 229 -4.67 -5.10 -11.56
C PRO A 229 -4.81 -3.58 -11.35
N GLY A 230 -6.01 -3.08 -11.04
CA GLY A 230 -6.26 -1.64 -10.89
C GLY A 230 -7.72 -1.32 -10.56
N TRP A 231 -8.04 -0.02 -10.55
CA TRP A 231 -9.38 0.49 -10.23
C TRP A 231 -10.43 -0.07 -11.19
N HIS A 232 -11.44 -0.73 -10.64
CA HIS A 232 -12.45 -1.43 -11.41
C HIS A 232 -13.48 -0.45 -11.98
N ILE A 233 -13.61 -0.41 -13.31
CA ILE A 233 -14.53 0.45 -14.06
C ILE A 233 -15.50 -0.41 -14.87
N THR A 234 -16.79 -0.31 -14.57
CA THR A 234 -17.84 -1.02 -15.29
C THR A 234 -18.49 -0.14 -16.37
N LEU A 235 -18.44 -0.60 -17.62
CA LEU A 235 -19.14 -0.03 -18.76
C LEU A 235 -20.45 -0.80 -19.00
N ARG A 236 -21.56 -0.20 -18.55
CA ARG A 236 -22.92 -0.77 -18.66
C ARG A 236 -23.47 -0.64 -20.09
N SER A 237 -24.56 -1.37 -20.35
CA SER A 237 -25.26 -1.46 -21.65
C SER A 237 -25.30 -0.16 -22.46
N LYS A 238 -25.92 0.91 -21.96
CA LYS A 238 -26.11 2.17 -22.71
C LYS A 238 -24.81 2.92 -23.03
N PRO A 239 -23.91 3.20 -22.07
CA PRO A 239 -22.58 3.73 -22.39
C PRO A 239 -21.82 2.87 -23.38
N ARG A 240 -21.81 1.55 -23.18
CA ARG A 240 -21.11 0.60 -24.04
C ARG A 240 -21.62 0.63 -25.49
N GLU A 241 -22.95 0.68 -25.67
CA GLU A 241 -23.57 0.77 -26.99
C GLU A 241 -23.14 2.03 -27.74
N LEU A 242 -23.16 3.19 -27.08
CA LEU A 242 -22.74 4.45 -27.68
C LEU A 242 -21.25 4.43 -28.03
N LEU A 243 -20.40 3.92 -27.13
CA LEU A 243 -18.97 3.76 -27.40
C LEU A 243 -18.72 2.80 -28.57
N ASN A 244 -19.50 1.72 -28.71
CA ASN A 244 -19.40 0.79 -29.84
C ASN A 244 -19.82 1.42 -31.18
N GLN A 245 -20.73 2.41 -31.14
CA GLN A 245 -21.08 3.25 -32.29
C GLN A 245 -20.06 4.37 -32.54
N GLU A 246 -18.91 4.37 -31.86
CA GLU A 246 -17.88 5.41 -31.96
C GLU A 246 -18.40 6.80 -31.55
N LYS A 247 -19.38 6.82 -30.63
CA LYS A 247 -19.98 8.04 -30.10
C LYS A 247 -19.63 8.23 -28.63
N GLY A 248 -19.11 9.41 -28.31
CA GLY A 248 -18.80 9.80 -26.94
C GLY A 248 -17.36 9.50 -26.51
N ALA A 249 -17.14 9.55 -25.21
CA ALA A 249 -15.85 9.28 -24.58
C ALA A 249 -16.02 8.73 -23.17
N LEU A 250 -15.01 8.02 -22.66
CA LEU A 250 -14.89 7.63 -21.26
C LEU A 250 -14.00 8.63 -20.53
N ALA A 251 -14.51 9.23 -19.46
CA ALA A 251 -13.73 10.01 -18.54
C ALA A 251 -13.43 9.20 -17.27
N ILE A 252 -12.16 8.95 -16.99
CA ILE A 252 -11.71 8.34 -15.73
C ILE A 252 -11.42 9.47 -14.74
N SER A 253 -12.35 9.72 -13.81
CA SER A 253 -12.27 10.84 -12.85
C SER A 253 -11.47 10.51 -11.58
N ARG A 254 -10.29 9.92 -11.78
CA ARG A 254 -9.31 9.61 -10.73
C ARG A 254 -7.91 9.78 -11.33
N GLY A 255 -6.90 9.95 -10.48
CA GLY A 255 -5.55 10.14 -10.96
C GLY A 255 -5.34 11.51 -11.60
N TYR A 256 -4.72 11.53 -12.77
CA TYR A 256 -4.54 12.75 -13.56
C TYR A 256 -5.78 13.17 -14.37
N GLY A 257 -6.87 12.40 -14.27
CA GLY A 257 -8.05 12.56 -15.11
C GLY A 257 -7.74 12.14 -16.54
N TYR A 258 -8.48 11.19 -17.08
CA TYR A 258 -8.22 10.66 -18.41
C TYR A 258 -9.48 10.75 -19.27
N LEU A 259 -9.35 11.14 -20.54
CA LEU A 259 -10.45 11.20 -21.50
C LEU A 259 -10.10 10.38 -22.75
N ILE A 260 -10.75 9.22 -22.88
CA ILE A 260 -10.52 8.28 -23.97
C ILE A 260 -11.74 8.31 -24.89
N ASP A 261 -11.55 8.70 -26.14
CA ASP A 261 -12.65 8.75 -27.11
C ASP A 261 -13.14 7.35 -27.51
N ALA A 262 -14.37 7.29 -28.01
CA ALA A 262 -15.02 6.03 -28.40
C ALA A 262 -14.29 5.28 -29.54
N VAL A 263 -13.65 6.00 -30.47
CA VAL A 263 -12.91 5.39 -31.59
C VAL A 263 -11.70 4.63 -31.05
N THR A 264 -10.94 5.25 -30.16
CA THR A 264 -9.81 4.64 -29.45
C THR A 264 -10.25 3.43 -28.62
N LEU A 265 -11.33 3.58 -27.83
CA LEU A 265 -11.85 2.47 -27.01
C LEU A 265 -12.32 1.29 -27.85
N LYS A 266 -13.02 1.54 -28.95
CA LYS A 266 -13.49 0.48 -29.85
C LYS A 266 -12.32 -0.20 -30.57
N LYS A 267 -11.33 0.57 -31.01
CA LYS A 267 -10.11 0.01 -31.59
C LYS A 267 -9.36 -0.87 -30.59
N TRP A 268 -9.28 -0.44 -29.33
CA TRP A 268 -8.61 -1.19 -28.28
C TRP A 268 -9.40 -2.41 -27.83
N LEU A 269 -10.71 -2.32 -27.56
CA LEU A 269 -11.49 -3.46 -27.06
C LEU A 269 -11.93 -4.42 -28.17
N GLY A 270 -12.03 -3.95 -29.41
CA GLY A 270 -12.53 -4.70 -30.55
C GLY A 270 -13.93 -5.27 -30.29
N GLU A 271 -14.14 -6.53 -30.66
CA GLU A 271 -15.40 -7.25 -30.45
C GLU A 271 -15.74 -7.50 -28.97
N ASN A 272 -14.81 -7.23 -28.04
CA ASN A 272 -15.14 -7.32 -26.61
C ASN A 272 -16.06 -6.18 -26.15
N LEU A 273 -16.10 -5.07 -26.91
CA LEU A 273 -17.05 -3.99 -26.66
C LEU A 273 -18.47 -4.40 -27.08
N TRP A 274 -18.61 -5.28 -28.08
CA TRP A 274 -19.89 -5.81 -28.59
C TRP A 274 -19.68 -7.01 -29.56
N PRO A 275 -20.53 -8.06 -29.57
CA PRO A 275 -21.83 -8.23 -28.91
C PRO A 275 -21.79 -8.98 -27.56
N MET A 276 -22.91 -8.94 -26.83
CA MET A 276 -23.11 -9.66 -25.57
C MET A 276 -22.84 -11.17 -25.72
N LYS A 277 -21.67 -11.64 -25.29
CA LYS A 277 -21.47 -13.06 -25.03
C LYS A 277 -22.36 -13.44 -23.83
N ALA A 278 -23.34 -14.31 -24.07
CA ALA A 278 -24.16 -15.03 -23.08
C ALA A 278 -24.39 -14.29 -21.74
N GLY A 279 -25.32 -13.32 -21.73
CA GLY A 279 -25.84 -12.74 -20.47
C GLY A 279 -24.99 -11.66 -19.79
N LYS A 280 -23.86 -11.21 -20.37
CA LYS A 280 -23.05 -10.12 -19.78
C LYS A 280 -23.54 -8.72 -20.19
N GLU A 281 -24.29 -8.08 -19.29
CA GLU A 281 -24.85 -6.72 -19.46
C GLU A 281 -23.84 -5.57 -19.35
N ALA A 282 -22.60 -5.88 -18.97
CA ALA A 282 -21.53 -4.90 -18.83
C ALA A 282 -20.17 -5.52 -19.21
N ILE A 283 -19.20 -4.65 -19.45
CA ILE A 283 -17.79 -5.02 -19.49
C ILE A 283 -17.05 -4.29 -18.39
N ASP A 284 -16.02 -4.94 -17.87
CA ASP A 284 -15.19 -4.41 -16.80
C ASP A 284 -13.79 -4.15 -17.33
N VAL A 285 -13.26 -2.97 -17.06
CA VAL A 285 -11.87 -2.59 -17.33
C VAL A 285 -11.22 -2.10 -16.03
N TYR A 286 -9.90 -2.17 -15.95
CA TYR A 286 -9.14 -1.90 -14.74
C TYR A 286 -8.08 -0.84 -15.01
N ALA A 287 -8.16 0.30 -14.32
CA ALA A 287 -7.19 1.38 -14.46
C ALA A 287 -6.07 1.24 -13.42
N ASP A 288 -4.88 0.87 -13.87
CA ASP A 288 -3.66 1.01 -13.07
C ASP A 288 -3.17 2.45 -13.26
N LEU A 289 -3.45 3.29 -12.28
CA LEU A 289 -3.11 4.71 -12.35
C LEU A 289 -1.61 4.94 -12.24
N ASP A 290 -0.86 4.05 -11.57
CA ASP A 290 0.58 4.22 -11.36
C ASP A 290 1.38 3.88 -12.61
N GLN A 291 0.93 2.88 -13.34
CA GLN A 291 1.48 2.57 -14.65
C GLN A 291 0.86 3.41 -15.77
N GLU A 292 -0.17 4.20 -15.46
CA GLU A 292 -0.99 4.92 -16.42
C GLU A 292 -1.48 3.99 -17.54
N LYS A 293 -2.08 2.85 -17.15
CA LYS A 293 -2.56 1.82 -18.06
C LYS A 293 -4.00 1.42 -17.79
N LEU A 294 -4.72 1.07 -18.84
CA LEU A 294 -6.04 0.46 -18.77
C LEU A 294 -5.97 -1.00 -19.25
N PHE A 295 -6.52 -1.90 -18.44
CA PHE A 295 -6.55 -3.34 -18.69
C PHE A 295 -7.99 -3.82 -18.89
N TYR A 296 -8.18 -4.83 -19.74
CA TYR A 296 -9.45 -5.55 -19.85
C TYR A 296 -9.33 -6.96 -19.26
N HIS A 297 -8.28 -7.69 -19.63
CA HIS A 297 -7.84 -8.96 -19.04
C HIS A 297 -6.32 -8.97 -18.92
N THR A 298 -5.74 -9.83 -18.08
CA THR A 298 -4.28 -9.96 -17.92
C THR A 298 -3.53 -10.30 -19.20
N ASP A 299 -4.22 -10.93 -20.15
CA ASP A 299 -3.64 -11.37 -21.43
C ASP A 299 -3.86 -10.37 -22.56
N TYR A 300 -4.51 -9.23 -22.27
CA TYR A 300 -4.77 -8.18 -23.23
C TYR A 300 -3.66 -7.13 -23.19
N GLN A 301 -3.19 -6.66 -24.35
CA GLN A 301 -2.24 -5.55 -24.40
C GLN A 301 -2.88 -4.32 -23.75
N PRO A 302 -2.28 -3.76 -22.68
CA PRO A 302 -2.88 -2.62 -21.99
C PRO A 302 -2.89 -1.38 -22.87
N LEU A 303 -3.93 -0.56 -22.72
CA LEU A 303 -3.99 0.77 -23.33
C LEU A 303 -3.18 1.74 -22.48
N ASP A 304 -2.22 2.44 -23.08
CA ASP A 304 -1.48 3.53 -22.44
C ASP A 304 -2.41 4.74 -22.22
N LEU A 305 -2.50 5.21 -20.98
CA LEU A 305 -3.36 6.32 -20.58
C LEU A 305 -2.70 7.69 -20.76
N LYS A 306 -1.38 7.78 -20.91
CA LYS A 306 -0.65 9.06 -20.99
C LYS A 306 -1.16 10.01 -22.08
N PRO A 307 -1.49 9.54 -23.30
CA PRO A 307 -2.01 10.44 -24.35
C PRO A 307 -3.36 11.06 -23.99
N PHE A 308 -4.08 10.53 -23.01
CA PHE A 308 -5.45 10.88 -22.67
C PHE A 308 -5.54 11.77 -21.41
N ILE A 309 -4.42 12.24 -20.86
CA ILE A 309 -4.40 13.05 -19.64
C ILE A 309 -5.10 14.40 -19.83
N LEU A 310 -6.04 14.69 -18.93
CA LEU A 310 -6.79 15.95 -18.86
C LEU A 310 -6.05 17.04 -18.08
N THR A 311 -5.21 16.69 -17.12
CA THR A 311 -4.45 17.67 -16.32
C THR A 311 -3.20 18.19 -17.06
N ASN A 312 -2.98 19.50 -17.01
CA ASN A 312 -1.70 20.10 -17.37
C ASN A 312 -0.82 20.17 -16.11
N LEU A 313 -0.26 19.04 -15.66
CA LEU A 313 0.62 19.03 -14.49
C LEU A 313 2.05 19.55 -14.77
N GLU A 314 2.37 19.87 -16.02
CA GLU A 314 3.69 20.42 -16.42
C GLU A 314 4.01 21.83 -15.87
N LYS A 315 3.18 22.42 -14.99
CA LYS A 315 3.42 23.80 -14.48
C LYS A 315 3.49 23.98 -12.96
N LYS A 316 3.66 22.92 -12.15
CA LYS A 316 3.86 23.06 -10.69
C LYS A 316 5.04 22.28 -10.12
N ILE A 317 6.19 22.40 -10.80
CA ILE A 317 7.49 22.22 -10.15
C ILE A 317 8.29 23.50 -10.40
N GLN A 318 8.07 24.50 -9.54
CA GLN A 318 9.01 25.56 -9.22
C GLN A 318 9.21 25.54 -7.71
#